data_AF-L9ZK26-F1
#
_entry.id   AF-L9ZK26-F1
#
_cell.length_a   1.000
_cell.length_b   1.000
_cell.length_c   1.000
_cell.angle_alpha   90.00
_cell.angle_beta   90.00
_cell.angle_gamma   90.00
#
_symmetry.space_group_name_H-M   'P 1'
#
loop_
_entity.id
_entity.type
_entity.pdbx_description
1 polymer ?
#
loop_
_entity_poly.entity_id
_entity_poly.type
_entity_poly.pdbx_seq_one_letter_code
_entity_poly.pdbx_strand_id
1 'polypeptide(L)'
;MTPRHTGVSESRRDRETAARLATLEDRLEAAERQQRLLRTTVAGLVREVGCSLGCQCSRCEGSYTFVKDGSMYCPRCGDREPL
;
A
#
# COMPACT_ATOMS: atom_id res chain seq x y z
N MET A 1 40.95 36.44 -5.34
CA MET A 1 40.55 35.01 -5.28
C MET A 1 39.09 34.94 -4.86
N THR A 2 38.16 34.69 -5.79
CA THR A 2 36.73 34.53 -5.48
C THR A 2 36.39 33.05 -5.42
N PRO A 3 35.75 32.54 -4.34
CA PRO A 3 35.25 31.19 -4.34
C PRO A 3 33.90 31.18 -5.09
N ARG A 4 33.88 30.67 -6.33
CA ARG A 4 32.66 30.45 -7.11
C ARG A 4 32.51 28.97 -7.45
N HIS A 5 32.22 28.13 -6.46
CA HIS A 5 31.96 26.70 -6.71
C HIS A 5 30.87 26.05 -5.82
N THR A 6 30.28 26.78 -4.87
CA THR A 6 29.24 26.24 -3.96
C THR A 6 27.84 26.23 -4.59
N GLY A 7 27.36 27.34 -5.16
CA GLY A 7 25.97 27.42 -5.65
C GLY A 7 25.62 26.52 -6.84
N VAL A 8 26.58 26.20 -7.72
CA VAL A 8 26.37 25.25 -8.83
C VAL A 8 26.25 23.81 -8.31
N SER A 9 26.98 23.50 -7.24
CA SER A 9 26.98 22.17 -6.61
C SER A 9 25.70 21.92 -5.81
N GLU A 10 25.19 22.94 -5.14
CA GLU A 10 23.88 22.93 -4.46
C GLU A 10 22.74 22.77 -5.46
N SER A 11 22.70 23.58 -6.52
CA SER A 11 21.70 23.47 -7.60
C SER A 11 21.67 22.10 -8.29
N ARG A 12 22.82 21.40 -8.37
CA ARG A 12 22.89 20.04 -8.92
C ARG A 12 22.32 19.00 -7.96
N ARG A 13 22.63 19.11 -6.66
CA ARG A 13 22.10 18.22 -5.61
C ARG A 13 20.59 18.38 -5.46
N ASP A 14 20.09 19.60 -5.57
CA ASP A 14 18.65 19.88 -5.48
C ASP A 14 17.91 19.25 -6.67
N ARG A 15 18.46 19.37 -7.88
CA ARG A 15 17.90 18.71 -9.08
C ARG A 15 17.94 17.18 -8.98
N GLU A 16 19.02 16.61 -8.47
CA GLU A 16 19.12 15.17 -8.24
C GLU A 16 18.11 14.69 -7.20
N THR A 17 17.94 15.45 -6.12
CA THR A 17 16.96 15.17 -5.07
C THR A 17 15.54 15.25 -5.63
N ALA A 18 15.24 16.29 -6.41
CA ALA A 18 13.94 16.45 -7.07
C ALA A 18 13.65 15.29 -8.03
N ALA A 19 14.63 14.85 -8.83
CA ALA A 19 14.46 13.70 -9.72
C ALA A 19 14.21 12.39 -8.96
N ARG A 20 14.88 12.18 -7.81
CA ARG A 20 14.64 11.02 -6.95
C ARG A 20 13.26 11.06 -6.31
N LEU A 21 12.79 12.23 -5.88
CA LEU A 21 11.45 12.41 -5.31
C LEU A 21 10.38 12.10 -6.36
N ALA A 22 10.48 12.68 -7.57
CA ALA A 22 9.55 12.39 -8.66
C ALA A 22 9.49 10.88 -8.97
N THR A 23 10.66 10.22 -9.02
CA THR A 23 10.71 8.75 -9.24
C THR A 23 10.03 7.97 -8.11
N LEU A 24 10.15 8.41 -6.86
CA LEU A 24 9.50 7.76 -5.72
C LEU A 24 7.99 8.00 -5.72
N GLU A 25 7.55 9.20 -6.08
CA GLU A 25 6.14 9.56 -6.24
C GLU A 25 5.47 8.69 -7.31
N ASP A 26 6.09 8.57 -8.50
CA ASP A 26 5.58 7.72 -9.59
C ASP A 26 5.46 6.25 -9.15
N ARG A 27 6.48 5.73 -8.45
CA ARG A 27 6.48 4.35 -7.94
C ARG A 27 5.42 4.14 -6.87
N LEU A 28 5.20 5.12 -6.00
CA LEU A 28 4.18 5.07 -4.97
C LEU A 28 2.78 5.06 -5.61
N GLU A 29 2.53 5.97 -6.55
CA GLU A 29 1.25 6.03 -7.27
C GLU A 29 0.96 4.71 -8.00
N ALA A 30 1.96 4.14 -8.67
CA ALA A 30 1.84 2.85 -9.33
C ALA A 30 1.52 1.71 -8.34
N ALA A 31 2.21 1.68 -7.20
CA ALA A 31 1.99 0.67 -6.16
C ALA A 31 0.59 0.78 -5.54
N GLU A 32 0.15 2.00 -5.21
CA GLU A 32 -1.19 2.24 -4.68
C GLU A 32 -2.28 1.89 -5.68
N ARG A 33 -2.08 2.23 -6.96
CA ARG A 33 -2.99 1.82 -8.04
C ARG A 33 -3.10 0.30 -8.11
N GLN A 34 -1.97 -0.40 -8.07
CA GLN A 34 -1.96 -1.87 -8.08
C GLN A 34 -2.63 -2.45 -6.83
N GLN A 35 -2.41 -1.87 -5.64
CA GLN A 35 -3.07 -2.28 -4.41
C GLN A 35 -4.60 -2.12 -4.52
N ARG A 36 -5.08 -0.99 -5.04
CA ARG A 36 -6.52 -0.75 -5.26
C ARG A 36 -7.13 -1.78 -6.21
N LEU A 37 -6.44 -2.08 -7.32
CA LEU A 37 -6.89 -3.10 -8.28
C LEU A 37 -6.99 -4.47 -7.60
N LEU A 38 -5.94 -4.92 -6.92
CA LEU A 38 -5.94 -6.21 -6.22
C LEU A 38 -7.04 -6.27 -5.16
N ARG A 39 -7.22 -5.21 -4.36
CA ARG A 39 -8.28 -5.15 -3.34
C ARG A 39 -9.67 -5.25 -3.97
N THR A 40 -9.93 -4.53 -5.06
CA THR A 40 -11.21 -4.59 -5.77
C THR A 40 -11.47 -5.97 -6.36
N THR A 41 -10.47 -6.57 -7.02
CA THR A 41 -10.59 -7.91 -7.59
C THR A 41 -10.86 -8.95 -6.50
N VAL A 42 -10.10 -8.93 -5.40
CA VAL A 42 -10.31 -9.85 -4.27
C VAL A 42 -11.69 -9.64 -3.64
N ALA A 43 -12.14 -8.40 -3.45
CA ALA A 43 -13.48 -8.13 -2.93
C ALA A 43 -14.58 -8.67 -3.86
N GLY A 44 -14.37 -8.65 -5.18
CA GLY A 44 -15.24 -9.29 -6.16
C GLY A 44 -15.30 -10.81 -5.98
N LEU A 45 -14.14 -11.47 -6.00
CA LEU A 45 -14.02 -12.93 -5.85
C LEU A 45 -14.64 -13.43 -4.53
N VAL A 46 -14.41 -12.70 -3.44
CA VAL A 46 -14.93 -13.06 -2.11
C VAL A 46 -16.46 -12.98 -2.07
N ARG A 47 -17.07 -12.04 -2.81
CA ARG A 47 -18.53 -11.97 -2.95
C ARG A 47 -19.10 -13.14 -3.74
N GLU A 48 -18.40 -13.62 -4.77
CA GLU A 48 -18.82 -14.79 -5.55
C GLU A 48 -18.96 -16.05 -4.70
N VAL A 49 -18.18 -16.16 -3.62
CA VAL A 49 -18.24 -17.27 -2.65
C VAL A 49 -19.10 -16.96 -1.40
N GLY A 50 -19.94 -15.91 -1.46
CA GLY A 50 -20.89 -15.57 -0.39
C GLY A 50 -20.23 -14.97 0.86
N CYS A 51 -19.05 -14.39 0.73
CA CYS A 51 -18.35 -13.70 1.80
C CYS A 51 -18.22 -12.20 1.48
N SER A 52 -17.76 -11.39 2.44
CA SER A 52 -17.29 -10.03 2.18
C SER A 52 -15.88 -9.80 2.72
N LEU A 53 -15.16 -8.86 2.11
CA LEU A 53 -13.81 -8.50 2.53
C LEU A 53 -13.87 -7.50 3.69
N GLY A 54 -13.22 -7.82 4.80
CA GLY A 54 -13.13 -6.99 6.00
C GLY A 54 -11.89 -6.07 6.02
N CYS A 55 -11.41 -5.79 7.23
CA CYS A 55 -10.22 -4.97 7.49
C CYS A 55 -8.93 -5.80 7.49
N GLN A 56 -7.78 -5.15 7.66
CA GLN A 56 -6.53 -5.87 7.91
C GLN A 56 -6.63 -6.61 9.25
N CYS A 57 -6.14 -7.85 9.31
CA CYS A 57 -6.08 -8.61 10.55
C CYS A 57 -5.14 -7.91 11.55
N SER A 58 -5.68 -7.52 12.71
CA SER A 58 -4.93 -6.90 13.82
C SER A 58 -3.89 -7.84 14.46
N ARG A 59 -4.08 -9.16 14.34
CA ARG A 59 -3.21 -10.15 14.98
C ARG A 59 -1.95 -10.50 14.20
N CYS A 60 -2.05 -10.61 12.87
CA CYS A 60 -0.91 -10.99 12.03
C CYS A 60 -0.48 -9.92 11.03
N GLU A 61 -1.30 -8.88 10.83
CA GLU A 61 -1.11 -7.77 9.90
C GLU A 61 -0.90 -8.19 8.43
N GLY A 62 -1.07 -9.48 8.17
CA GLY A 62 -0.55 -10.14 7.00
C GLY A 62 -1.59 -10.51 5.95
N SER A 63 -2.86 -10.22 6.22
CA SER A 63 -3.98 -10.41 5.30
C SER A 63 -5.16 -9.52 5.69
N TYR A 64 -6.06 -9.30 4.75
CA TYR A 64 -7.42 -8.85 5.06
C TYR A 64 -8.23 -10.00 5.65
N THR A 65 -9.19 -9.68 6.51
CA THR A 65 -10.16 -10.63 7.05
C THR A 65 -11.30 -10.86 6.06
N PHE A 66 -12.00 -11.98 6.21
CA PHE A 66 -13.25 -12.26 5.55
C PHE A 66 -14.38 -12.21 6.57
N VAL A 67 -15.53 -11.70 6.13
CA VAL A 67 -16.75 -11.68 6.91
C VAL A 67 -17.74 -12.66 6.29
N LYS A 68 -18.21 -13.59 7.11
CA LYS A 68 -19.20 -14.60 6.74
C LYS A 68 -19.99 -15.03 7.98
N ASP A 69 -21.30 -15.20 7.83
CA ASP A 69 -22.18 -15.78 8.86
C ASP A 69 -22.06 -15.08 10.23
N GLY A 70 -22.00 -13.74 10.23
CA GLY A 70 -21.87 -12.94 11.46
C GLY A 70 -20.51 -13.08 12.16
N SER A 71 -19.49 -13.59 11.48
CA SER A 71 -18.13 -13.70 12.01
C SER A 71 -17.12 -13.09 11.06
N MET A 72 -16.10 -12.45 11.63
CA MET A 72 -14.90 -12.02 10.94
C MET A 72 -13.80 -13.05 11.18
N TYR A 73 -13.10 -13.50 10.14
CA TYR A 73 -11.97 -14.42 10.29
C TYR A 73 -10.79 -14.07 9.38
N CYS A 74 -9.59 -14.38 9.85
CA CYS A 74 -8.34 -14.19 9.14
C CYS A 74 -7.96 -15.48 8.38
N PRO A 75 -7.84 -15.46 7.05
CA PRO A 75 -7.44 -16.64 6.27
C PRO A 75 -5.97 -17.03 6.50
N ARG A 76 -5.13 -16.12 7.01
CA ARG A 76 -3.69 -16.38 7.21
C ARG A 76 -3.36 -17.02 8.56
N CYS A 77 -3.90 -16.48 9.67
CA CYS A 77 -3.58 -16.97 11.02
C CYS A 77 -4.73 -17.70 11.71
N GLY A 78 -5.91 -17.78 11.09
CA GLY A 78 -7.08 -18.48 11.63
C GLY A 78 -7.81 -17.74 12.75
N ASP A 79 -7.37 -16.51 13.08
CA ASP A 79 -8.05 -15.65 14.05
C ASP A 79 -9.51 -15.43 13.65
N ARG A 80 -10.43 -15.48 14.62
CA ARG A 80 -11.86 -15.39 14.37
C ARG A 80 -12.55 -14.67 15.51
N GLU A 81 -13.35 -13.68 15.16
CA GLU A 81 -14.13 -12.89 16.10
C GLU A 81 -15.60 -12.81 15.63
N PRO A 82 -16.57 -12.99 16.52
CA PRO A 82 -17.97 -12.70 16.20
C PRO A 82 -18.15 -11.19 15.96
N LEU A 83 -19.07 -10.84 15.06
CA LEU A 83 -19.46 -9.46 14.75
C LEU A 83 -20.66 -8.99 15.58
#